data_AF-A0A1L5KLM3-F1
#
_entry.id   AF-A0A1L5KLM3-F1
#
_cell.length_a   1.000
_cell.length_b   1.000
_cell.length_c   1.000
_cell.angle_alpha   90.00
_cell.angle_beta   90.00
_cell.angle_gamma   90.00
#
_symmetry.space_group_name_H-M   'P 1'
#
loop_
_entity.id
_entity.type
_entity.pdbx_description
1 polymer ?
#
loop_
_entity_poly.entity_id
_entity_poly.type
_entity_poly.pdbx_seq_one_letter_code
_entity_poly.pdbx_strand_id
1 'polypeptide(L)'
;GFNLDITPDDNAILARGCVDFIGFSYYMSFTTQFSPDNPQLDYVEPRDLVSNPYIDTSEWGWQIDPAGLRYSLNWFWDHFQLPLFIVENGFGAVDQRQADGTVNDHYRIDYFSSHIREMKKAVVEDGVDLIGYTPWGCIDLVSAGTGEMKKRYGMIYVDKDNEGKGTLERIRKASFYWYRDLIANNGENI
;
A
#
# COMPACT_ATOMS: atom_id res chain seq x y z
N GLY A 1 6.49 -34.83 8.66
CA GLY A 1 6.34 -34.07 7.40
C GLY A 1 4.87 -33.96 7.06
N PHE A 2 4.50 -32.96 6.27
CA PHE A 2 3.14 -32.85 5.74
C PHE A 2 2.97 -33.80 4.56
N ASN A 3 1.83 -34.50 4.48
CA ASN A 3 1.46 -35.27 3.29
C ASN A 3 0.53 -34.40 2.44
N LEU A 4 1.12 -33.61 1.55
CA LEU A 4 0.37 -32.70 0.68
C LEU A 4 -0.13 -33.45 -0.55
N ASP A 5 -1.36 -33.19 -0.93
CA ASP A 5 -1.95 -33.68 -2.19
C ASP A 5 -1.45 -32.79 -3.34
N ILE A 6 -0.30 -33.14 -3.90
CA ILE A 6 0.31 -32.44 -5.05
C ILE A 6 0.42 -33.45 -6.18
N THR A 7 -0.37 -33.27 -7.22
CA THR A 7 -0.42 -34.18 -8.37
C THR A 7 0.52 -33.72 -9.50
N PRO A 8 0.92 -34.64 -10.40
CA PRO A 8 1.60 -34.24 -11.63
C PRO A 8 0.79 -33.27 -12.50
N ASP A 9 -0.55 -33.36 -12.46
CA ASP A 9 -1.44 -32.48 -13.22
C ASP A 9 -1.45 -31.06 -12.66
N ASP A 10 -1.38 -30.89 -11.34
CA ASP A 10 -1.23 -29.57 -10.70
C ASP A 10 0.04 -28.88 -11.18
N ASN A 11 1.17 -29.60 -11.20
CA ASN A 11 2.44 -29.08 -11.69
C ASN A 11 2.36 -28.66 -13.17
N ALA A 12 1.66 -29.44 -14.00
CA ALA A 12 1.47 -29.11 -15.41
C ALA A 12 0.57 -27.88 -15.60
N ILE A 13 -0.46 -27.71 -14.76
CA ILE A 13 -1.34 -26.54 -14.75
C ILE A 13 -0.56 -25.28 -14.33
N LEU A 14 0.21 -25.36 -13.24
CA LEU A 14 1.01 -24.24 -12.73
C LEU A 14 2.07 -23.79 -13.74
N ALA A 15 2.77 -24.73 -14.37
CA ALA A 15 3.82 -24.42 -15.35
C ALA A 15 3.30 -23.72 -16.61
N ARG A 16 2.06 -23.99 -17.04
CA ARG A 16 1.44 -23.37 -18.23
C ARG A 16 0.55 -22.17 -17.92
N GLY A 17 0.29 -21.89 -16.64
CA GLY A 17 -0.66 -20.88 -16.16
C GLY A 17 0.01 -19.65 -15.54
N CYS A 18 1.24 -19.33 -15.95
CA CYS A 18 1.93 -18.14 -15.47
C CYS A 18 1.19 -16.85 -15.88
N VAL A 19 1.30 -15.82 -15.05
CA VAL A 19 0.62 -14.53 -15.22
C VAL A 19 1.33 -13.62 -16.21
N ASP A 20 0.60 -12.66 -16.79
CA ASP A 20 1.14 -11.67 -17.74
C ASP A 20 1.81 -10.48 -17.05
N PHE A 21 1.43 -10.17 -15.80
CA PHE A 21 1.95 -9.05 -15.01
C PHE A 21 1.81 -9.34 -13.51
N ILE A 22 2.51 -8.58 -12.67
CA ILE A 22 2.44 -8.69 -11.21
C ILE A 22 1.72 -7.47 -10.65
N GLY A 23 0.46 -7.66 -10.27
CA GLY A 23 -0.29 -6.71 -9.46
C GLY A 23 0.08 -6.87 -7.98
N PHE A 24 0.47 -5.79 -7.31
CA PHE A 24 0.84 -5.86 -5.88
C PHE A 24 0.35 -4.65 -5.09
N SER A 25 0.23 -4.86 -3.77
CA SER A 25 -0.04 -3.82 -2.79
C SER A 25 1.25 -3.44 -2.07
N TYR A 26 1.41 -2.16 -1.75
CA TYR A 26 2.51 -1.68 -0.94
C TYR A 26 2.02 -0.70 0.12
N TYR A 27 2.36 -0.95 1.37
CA TYR A 27 1.96 -0.10 2.50
C TYR A 27 3.11 0.17 3.46
N MET A 28 3.93 -0.85 3.73
CA MET A 28 4.99 -0.83 4.72
C MET A 28 6.08 -1.85 4.36
N SER A 29 7.23 -1.71 5.00
CA SER A 29 8.29 -2.71 5.01
C SER A 29 8.38 -3.36 6.39
N PHE A 30 9.12 -4.47 6.44
CA PHE A 30 9.37 -5.25 7.64
C PHE A 30 10.86 -5.44 7.87
N THR A 31 11.24 -5.55 9.15
CA THR A 31 12.60 -5.86 9.58
C THR A 31 12.59 -7.15 10.38
N THR A 32 13.60 -7.99 10.19
CA THR A 32 13.82 -9.21 10.99
C THR A 32 15.20 -9.16 11.62
N GLN A 33 15.40 -9.97 12.66
CA GLN A 33 16.71 -10.14 13.29
C GLN A 33 16.97 -11.61 13.58
N PHE A 34 18.24 -12.01 13.58
CA PHE A 34 18.63 -13.34 13.99
C PHE A 34 18.25 -13.62 15.44
N SER A 35 17.76 -14.84 15.71
CA SER A 35 17.48 -15.35 17.05
C SER A 35 18.22 -16.67 17.29
N PRO A 36 18.96 -16.83 18.41
CA PRO A 36 19.60 -18.10 18.76
C PRO A 36 18.62 -19.27 18.89
N ASP A 37 17.35 -18.98 19.22
CA ASP A 37 16.28 -19.98 19.37
C ASP A 37 15.68 -20.42 18.02
N ASN A 38 16.19 -19.88 16.90
CA ASN A 38 15.78 -20.23 15.54
C ASN A 38 16.98 -20.64 14.66
N PRO A 39 17.72 -21.71 14.99
CA PRO A 39 18.92 -22.11 14.27
C PRO A 39 18.64 -22.62 12.85
N GLN A 40 17.40 -22.98 12.53
CA GLN A 40 16.98 -23.42 11.19
C GLN A 40 16.61 -22.25 10.27
N LEU A 41 16.56 -21.02 10.80
CA LEU A 41 16.16 -19.81 10.08
C LEU A 41 14.74 -19.89 9.50
N ASP A 42 13.84 -20.61 10.17
CA ASP A 42 12.43 -20.68 9.79
C ASP A 42 11.78 -19.31 10.03
N TYR A 43 11.15 -18.71 9.02
CA TYR A 43 10.44 -17.44 9.17
C TYR A 43 9.01 -17.64 9.68
N VAL A 44 8.73 -17.06 10.85
CA VAL A 44 7.41 -17.00 11.48
C VAL A 44 7.07 -15.53 11.70
N GLU A 45 6.27 -14.96 10.80
CA GLU A 45 5.92 -13.53 10.75
C GLU A 45 5.56 -12.89 12.11
N PRO A 46 4.62 -13.41 12.92
CA PRO A 46 4.26 -12.76 14.19
C PRO A 46 5.36 -12.81 15.26
N ARG A 47 6.39 -13.64 15.09
CA ARG A 47 7.49 -13.84 16.06
C ARG A 47 8.76 -13.11 15.63
N ASP A 48 9.08 -13.13 14.34
CA ASP A 48 10.42 -12.79 13.85
C ASP A 48 10.53 -11.34 13.37
N LEU A 49 9.42 -10.61 13.34
CA LEU A 49 9.39 -9.18 13.02
C LEU A 49 9.86 -8.33 14.20
N VAL A 50 10.66 -7.32 13.89
CA VAL A 50 11.10 -6.28 14.83
C VAL A 50 10.85 -4.89 14.27
N SER A 51 10.74 -3.89 15.15
CA SER A 51 10.56 -2.49 14.74
C SER A 51 11.80 -1.97 14.02
N ASN A 52 11.60 -1.22 12.94
CA ASN A 52 12.66 -0.46 12.29
C ASN A 52 12.81 0.91 12.98
N PRO A 53 13.94 1.21 13.65
CA PRO A 53 14.12 2.47 14.37
C PRO A 53 14.37 3.68 13.47
N TYR A 54 14.46 3.49 12.14
CA TYR A 54 14.82 4.56 11.19
C TYR A 54 13.63 5.19 10.48
N ILE A 55 12.42 4.67 10.68
CA ILE A 55 11.21 5.12 9.98
C ILE A 55 10.04 5.29 10.94
N ASP A 56 9.14 6.20 10.57
CA ASP A 56 7.93 6.47 11.34
C ASP A 56 6.88 5.36 11.19
N THR A 57 5.89 5.36 12.08
CA THR A 57 4.81 4.37 12.09
C THR A 57 3.47 5.08 12.28
N SER A 58 2.46 4.64 11.52
CA SER A 58 1.08 5.15 11.64
C SER A 58 0.42 4.76 12.99
N GLU A 59 -0.73 5.37 13.30
CA GLU A 59 -1.52 5.03 14.49
C GLU A 59 -1.96 3.55 14.55
N TRP A 60 -1.96 2.84 13.41
CA TRP A 60 -2.28 1.41 13.32
C TRP A 60 -1.04 0.51 13.26
N GLY A 61 0.14 1.02 13.60
CA GLY A 61 1.37 0.21 13.65
C GLY A 61 2.00 -0.08 12.29
N TRP A 62 1.54 0.55 11.21
CA TRP A 62 2.10 0.35 9.87
C TRP A 62 3.26 1.31 9.63
N GLN A 63 4.44 0.76 9.32
CA GLN A 63 5.67 1.52 9.11
C GLN A 63 5.61 2.30 7.80
N ILE A 64 6.11 3.53 7.79
CA ILE A 64 6.03 4.45 6.64
C ILE A 64 7.38 4.43 5.92
N ASP A 65 7.51 3.57 4.91
CA ASP A 65 8.74 3.38 4.16
C ASP A 65 8.53 3.60 2.66
N PRO A 66 8.61 4.84 2.15
CA PRO A 66 8.51 5.08 0.72
C PRO A 66 9.69 4.47 -0.07
N ALA A 67 10.89 4.42 0.51
CA ALA A 67 12.07 3.86 -0.17
C ALA A 67 11.93 2.35 -0.41
N GLY A 68 11.26 1.65 0.52
CA GLY A 68 10.93 0.23 0.36
C GLY A 68 10.00 -0.06 -0.84
N LEU A 69 9.25 0.93 -1.35
CA LEU A 69 8.47 0.75 -2.59
C LEU A 69 9.42 0.66 -3.79
N ARG A 70 10.40 1.56 -3.90
CA ARG A 70 11.43 1.50 -4.96
C ARG A 70 12.24 0.21 -4.85
N TYR A 71 12.60 -0.20 -3.63
CA TYR A 71 13.24 -1.50 -3.41
C TYR A 71 12.38 -2.66 -3.93
N SER A 72 11.09 -2.70 -3.56
CA SER A 72 10.16 -3.77 -3.98
C SER A 72 9.97 -3.83 -5.49
N LEU A 73 9.85 -2.67 -6.15
CA LEU A 73 9.74 -2.58 -7.61
C LEU A 73 10.97 -3.19 -8.30
N ASN A 74 12.17 -2.81 -7.86
CA ASN A 74 13.42 -3.40 -8.37
C ASN A 74 13.52 -4.89 -8.05
N TRP A 75 13.12 -5.31 -6.84
CA TRP A 75 13.14 -6.72 -6.47
C TRP A 75 12.25 -7.56 -7.39
N PHE A 76 11.00 -7.14 -7.63
CA PHE A 76 10.12 -7.83 -8.59
C PHE A 76 10.69 -7.81 -10.01
N TRP A 77 11.20 -6.67 -10.45
CA TRP A 77 11.76 -6.53 -11.79
C TRP A 77 12.95 -7.46 -12.00
N ASP A 78 13.96 -7.41 -11.14
CA ASP A 78 15.17 -8.22 -11.25
C ASP A 78 14.89 -9.74 -11.20
N HIS A 79 13.85 -10.15 -10.47
CA HIS A 79 13.50 -11.57 -10.34
C HIS A 79 12.62 -12.10 -11.46
N PHE A 80 11.66 -11.31 -11.94
CA PHE A 80 10.59 -11.82 -12.82
C PHE A 80 10.59 -11.20 -14.21
N GLN A 81 11.10 -9.97 -14.38
CA GLN A 81 11.09 -9.24 -15.66
C GLN A 81 9.68 -9.21 -16.30
N LEU A 82 8.65 -9.09 -15.46
CA LEU A 82 7.26 -8.90 -15.87
C LEU A 82 6.82 -7.46 -15.58
N PRO A 83 5.90 -6.89 -16.38
CA PRO A 83 5.28 -5.61 -16.05
C PRO A 83 4.66 -5.64 -14.65
N LEU A 84 4.77 -4.53 -13.94
CA LEU A 84 4.26 -4.39 -12.58
C LEU A 84 3.03 -3.48 -12.57
N PHE A 85 2.13 -3.67 -11.61
CA PHE A 85 1.01 -2.77 -11.35
C PHE A 85 0.85 -2.56 -9.86
N ILE A 86 1.08 -1.34 -9.38
CA ILE A 86 0.75 -0.97 -7.99
C ILE A 86 -0.77 -0.81 -7.90
N VAL A 87 -1.45 -1.88 -7.49
CA VAL A 87 -2.92 -1.91 -7.40
C VAL A 87 -3.44 -1.40 -6.06
N GLU A 88 -2.56 -1.28 -5.06
CA GLU A 88 -2.86 -0.63 -3.79
C GLU A 88 -1.65 0.09 -3.21
N ASN A 89 -1.86 1.33 -2.78
CA ASN A 89 -1.04 2.05 -1.82
C ASN A 89 -1.95 3.02 -1.05
N GLY A 90 -1.74 3.24 0.25
CA GLY A 90 -2.67 4.08 1.00
C GLY A 90 -2.26 4.35 2.44
N PHE A 91 -2.75 5.47 2.97
CA PHE A 91 -2.51 5.89 4.35
C PHE A 91 -3.81 5.96 5.14
N GLY A 92 -3.98 4.96 6.02
CA GLY A 92 -5.09 4.89 6.96
C GLY A 92 -4.85 5.84 8.13
N ALA A 93 -5.68 6.86 8.26
CA ALA A 93 -5.55 7.89 9.30
C ALA A 93 -6.93 8.37 9.78
N VAL A 94 -6.96 9.00 10.96
CA VAL A 94 -8.16 9.67 11.47
C VAL A 94 -8.29 11.03 10.80
N ASP A 95 -9.36 11.22 10.03
CA ASP A 95 -9.65 12.54 9.47
C ASP A 95 -10.51 13.38 10.43
N GLN A 96 -10.27 14.69 10.42
CA GLN A 96 -11.07 15.67 11.16
C GLN A 96 -11.83 16.58 10.19
N ARG A 97 -13.15 16.58 10.29
CA ARG A 97 -14.01 17.54 9.59
C ARG A 97 -13.95 18.89 10.30
N GLN A 98 -13.58 19.92 9.56
CA GLN A 98 -13.50 21.30 10.06
C GLN A 98 -14.89 21.91 10.19
N ALA A 99 -14.98 23.05 10.89
CA ALA A 99 -16.25 23.75 11.11
C ALA A 99 -16.91 24.24 9.80
N ASP A 100 -16.12 24.51 8.77
CA ASP A 100 -16.59 24.88 7.42
C ASP A 100 -16.98 23.68 6.55
N GLY A 101 -16.89 22.46 7.09
CA GLY A 101 -17.23 21.21 6.42
C GLY A 101 -16.09 20.58 5.62
N THR A 102 -14.93 21.23 5.53
CA THR A 102 -13.75 20.70 4.81
C THR A 102 -13.02 19.60 5.58
N VAL A 103 -12.17 18.85 4.88
CA VAL A 103 -11.27 17.85 5.44
C VAL A 103 -9.87 18.08 4.86
N ASN A 104 -8.96 18.56 5.70
CA ASN A 104 -7.59 18.95 5.32
C ASN A 104 -6.62 17.83 5.67
N ASP A 105 -6.45 16.87 4.77
CA ASP A 105 -5.68 15.64 4.96
C ASP A 105 -4.27 15.72 4.36
N HIS A 106 -3.51 16.77 4.71
CA HIS A 106 -2.15 16.96 4.19
C HIS A 106 -1.19 15.81 4.52
N TYR A 107 -1.36 15.15 5.68
CA TYR A 107 -0.60 13.93 6.02
C TYR A 107 -0.76 12.81 4.97
N ARG A 108 -1.93 12.70 4.34
CA ARG A 108 -2.19 11.71 3.30
C ARG A 108 -1.55 12.12 1.98
N ILE A 109 -1.57 13.42 1.67
CA ILE A 109 -0.84 13.99 0.54
C ILE A 109 0.67 13.73 0.70
N ASP A 110 1.23 13.94 1.89
CA ASP A 110 2.66 13.73 2.16
C ASP A 110 3.06 12.26 2.03
N TYR A 111 2.23 11.34 2.53
CA TYR A 111 2.42 9.90 2.34
C TYR A 111 2.43 9.54 0.85
N PHE A 112 1.41 9.93 0.09
CA PHE A 112 1.35 9.58 -1.33
C PHE A 112 2.48 10.25 -2.13
N SER A 113 2.78 11.52 -1.84
CA SER A 113 3.85 12.25 -2.52
C SER A 113 5.20 11.57 -2.32
N SER A 114 5.51 11.09 -1.10
CA SER A 114 6.77 10.39 -0.84
C SER A 114 6.87 9.06 -1.58
N HIS A 115 5.80 8.25 -1.61
CA HIS A 115 5.79 6.97 -2.33
C HIS A 115 5.84 7.15 -3.85
N ILE A 116 5.07 8.09 -4.40
CA ILE A 116 5.04 8.33 -5.84
C ILE A 116 6.37 8.90 -6.34
N ARG A 117 7.12 9.68 -5.53
CA ARG A 117 8.50 10.07 -5.88
C ARG A 117 9.40 8.84 -6.03
N GLU A 118 9.34 7.89 -5.12
CA GLU A 118 10.15 6.65 -5.21
C GLU A 118 9.72 5.75 -6.36
N MET A 119 8.41 5.65 -6.62
CA MET A 119 7.85 5.00 -7.82
C MET A 119 8.37 5.66 -9.11
N LYS A 120 8.37 7.00 -9.19
CA LYS A 120 8.88 7.73 -10.36
C LYS A 120 10.36 7.46 -10.58
N LYS A 121 11.16 7.40 -9.52
CA LYS A 121 12.59 7.03 -9.63
C LYS A 121 12.76 5.60 -10.15
N ALA A 122 11.97 4.64 -9.66
CA ALA A 122 12.01 3.26 -10.17
C ALA A 122 11.73 3.18 -11.69
N VAL A 123 10.78 3.96 -12.18
CA VAL A 123 10.45 3.99 -13.63
C VAL A 123 11.51 4.74 -14.44
N VAL A 124 11.88 5.96 -14.01
CA VAL A 124 12.69 6.90 -14.81
C VAL A 124 14.19 6.62 -14.68
N GLU A 125 14.66 6.26 -13.50
CA GLU A 125 16.09 6.02 -13.22
C GLU A 125 16.44 4.54 -13.34
N ASP A 126 15.59 3.65 -12.81
CA ASP A 126 15.91 2.21 -12.73
C ASP A 126 15.36 1.39 -13.90
N GLY A 127 14.42 1.94 -14.67
CA GLY A 127 13.89 1.31 -15.89
C GLY A 127 12.84 0.21 -15.66
N VAL A 128 12.18 0.20 -14.49
CA VAL A 128 11.09 -0.74 -14.18
C VAL A 128 9.88 -0.48 -15.08
N ASP A 129 9.34 -1.53 -15.71
CA ASP A 129 8.08 -1.46 -16.48
C ASP A 129 6.87 -1.46 -15.53
N LEU A 130 6.24 -0.30 -15.36
CA LEU A 130 5.12 -0.09 -14.47
C LEU A 130 3.87 0.36 -15.24
N ILE A 131 2.83 -0.47 -15.23
CA ILE A 131 1.55 -0.25 -15.91
C ILE A 131 0.82 0.97 -15.32
N GLY A 132 0.81 1.09 -13.99
CA GLY A 132 0.04 2.12 -13.32
C GLY A 132 0.08 2.05 -11.80
N TYR A 133 -0.68 2.98 -11.20
CA TYR A 133 -0.75 3.21 -9.76
C TYR A 133 -2.18 3.57 -9.33
N THR A 134 -2.78 2.76 -8.46
CA THR A 134 -4.14 2.98 -7.94
C THR A 134 -4.16 3.06 -6.41
N PRO A 135 -4.40 4.25 -5.83
CA PRO A 135 -4.57 4.40 -4.39
C PRO A 135 -5.70 3.55 -3.84
N TRP A 136 -5.44 2.84 -2.75
CA TRP A 136 -6.44 2.06 -2.05
C TRP A 136 -7.49 2.95 -1.38
N GLY A 137 -8.75 2.51 -1.44
CA GLY A 137 -9.84 3.17 -0.73
C GLY A 137 -10.02 4.62 -1.15
N CYS A 138 -9.95 4.93 -2.45
CA CYS A 138 -10.05 6.29 -3.01
C CYS A 138 -11.28 7.09 -2.54
N ILE A 139 -12.33 6.38 -2.12
CA ILE A 139 -13.45 6.86 -1.31
C ILE A 139 -13.44 6.13 0.03
N ASP A 140 -13.76 6.84 1.12
CA ASP A 140 -13.82 6.21 2.44
C ASP A 140 -14.76 5.01 2.45
N LEU A 141 -14.25 3.92 3.02
CA LEU A 141 -14.88 2.62 3.10
C LEU A 141 -14.57 1.99 4.46
N VAL A 142 -15.25 0.88 4.77
CA VAL A 142 -14.99 0.11 5.99
C VAL A 142 -13.64 -0.61 5.84
N SER A 143 -12.70 -0.34 6.75
CA SER A 143 -11.37 -0.96 6.70
C SER A 143 -11.45 -2.49 6.79
N ALA A 144 -10.55 -3.19 6.10
CA ALA A 144 -10.53 -4.65 6.11
C ALA A 144 -10.12 -5.21 7.49
N GLY A 145 -8.93 -4.86 7.97
CA GLY A 145 -8.35 -5.48 9.18
C GLY A 145 -9.08 -5.16 10.49
N THR A 146 -9.74 -4.01 10.60
CA THR A 146 -10.39 -3.56 11.84
C THR A 146 -11.89 -3.30 11.72
N GLY A 147 -12.46 -3.32 10.50
CA GLY A 147 -13.89 -3.04 10.30
C GLY A 147 -14.29 -1.60 10.60
N GLU A 148 -13.34 -0.65 10.50
CA GLU A 148 -13.53 0.74 10.95
C GLU A 148 -13.82 1.70 9.79
N MET A 149 -14.79 2.59 9.98
CA MET A 149 -14.91 3.83 9.20
C MET A 149 -13.92 4.91 9.67
N LYS A 150 -13.48 4.85 10.94
CA LYS A 150 -12.53 5.81 11.52
C LYS A 150 -11.14 5.74 10.86
N LYS A 151 -10.71 4.55 10.43
CA LYS A 151 -9.48 4.35 9.66
C LYS A 151 -9.71 4.72 8.18
N ARG A 152 -9.64 6.01 7.88
CA ARG A 152 -9.99 6.56 6.56
C ARG A 152 -8.80 6.53 5.60
N TYR A 153 -9.07 6.24 4.34
CA TYR A 153 -8.07 6.20 3.26
C TYR A 153 -8.38 7.17 2.13
N GLY A 154 -9.65 7.56 1.97
CA GLY A 154 -10.10 8.17 0.73
C GLY A 154 -9.60 9.57 0.51
N MET A 155 -9.67 9.95 -0.76
CA MET A 155 -9.69 11.34 -1.19
C MET A 155 -11.11 11.92 -1.13
N ILE A 156 -12.11 11.04 -1.01
CA ILE A 156 -13.52 11.39 -0.82
C ILE A 156 -13.94 10.92 0.57
N TYR A 157 -14.25 11.88 1.44
CA TYR A 157 -14.80 11.61 2.77
C TYR A 157 -16.24 11.09 2.65
N VAL A 158 -16.60 10.10 3.47
CA VAL A 158 -17.98 9.65 3.63
C VAL A 158 -18.44 9.89 5.06
N ASP A 159 -19.54 10.62 5.22
CA ASP A 159 -20.16 10.88 6.51
C ASP A 159 -20.84 9.64 7.07
N LYS A 160 -20.01 8.77 7.66
CA LYS A 160 -20.39 7.57 8.39
C LYS A 160 -19.35 7.30 9.48
N ASP A 161 -19.80 6.95 10.68
CA ASP A 161 -18.94 6.54 11.79
C ASP A 161 -18.95 5.01 12.00
N ASN A 162 -18.22 4.53 13.02
CA ASN A 162 -18.11 3.11 13.36
C ASN A 162 -19.42 2.53 13.92
N GLU A 163 -20.32 3.35 14.45
CA GLU A 163 -21.66 2.92 14.88
C GLU A 163 -22.66 2.87 13.72
N GLY A 164 -22.21 3.20 12.50
CA GLY A 164 -23.02 3.23 11.30
C GLY A 164 -23.90 4.48 11.18
N LYS A 165 -23.71 5.49 12.04
CA LYS A 165 -24.43 6.76 11.99
C LYS A 165 -23.76 7.73 11.02
N GLY A 166 -24.55 8.62 10.44
CA GLY A 166 -24.10 9.63 9.48
C GLY A 166 -25.04 9.72 8.27
N THR A 167 -24.89 10.79 7.49
CA THR A 167 -25.75 11.09 6.34
C THR A 167 -25.35 10.36 5.06
N LEU A 168 -24.17 9.74 5.04
CA LEU A 168 -23.50 9.24 3.85
C LEU A 168 -23.18 10.33 2.81
N GLU A 169 -23.19 11.61 3.21
CA GLU A 169 -22.70 12.70 2.35
C GLU A 169 -21.25 12.44 1.91
N ARG A 170 -20.93 12.80 0.66
CA ARG A 170 -19.58 12.70 0.09
C ARG A 170 -18.95 14.08 0.00
N ILE A 171 -17.75 14.21 0.57
CA ILE A 171 -17.01 15.47 0.60
C ILE A 171 -15.64 15.26 -0.01
N ARG A 172 -15.25 16.12 -0.95
CA ARG A 172 -13.89 16.11 -1.53
C ARG A 172 -12.90 16.64 -0.48
N LYS A 173 -11.91 15.82 -0.12
CA LYS A 173 -10.83 16.22 0.79
C LYS A 173 -9.79 17.06 0.05
N ALA A 174 -8.83 17.64 0.78
CA ALA A 174 -7.71 18.34 0.14
C ALA A 174 -6.95 17.44 -0.85
N SER A 175 -6.73 16.18 -0.48
CA SER A 175 -6.08 15.17 -1.31
C SER A 175 -6.80 14.88 -2.63
N PHE A 176 -8.12 15.12 -2.73
CA PHE A 176 -8.86 14.98 -3.98
C PHE A 176 -8.33 15.93 -5.07
N TYR A 177 -8.19 17.21 -4.72
CA TYR A 177 -7.74 18.22 -5.67
C TYR A 177 -6.26 18.03 -6.01
N TRP A 178 -5.45 17.69 -5.01
CA TRP A 178 -4.05 17.34 -5.22
C TRP A 178 -3.89 16.16 -6.20
N TYR A 179 -4.61 15.06 -6.00
CA TYR A 179 -4.47 13.88 -6.86
C TYR A 179 -5.05 14.11 -8.26
N ARG A 180 -6.12 14.91 -8.39
CA ARG A 180 -6.62 15.39 -9.70
C ARG A 180 -5.51 16.12 -10.46
N ASP A 181 -4.83 17.06 -9.80
CA ASP A 181 -3.79 17.88 -10.43
C ASP A 181 -2.54 17.04 -10.73
N LEU A 182 -2.23 16.04 -9.89
CA LEU A 182 -1.18 15.08 -10.13
C LEU A 182 -1.43 14.27 -11.41
N ILE A 183 -2.63 13.72 -11.58
CA ILE A 183 -3.03 12.98 -12.78
C ILE A 183 -2.96 13.89 -14.01
N ALA A 184 -3.51 15.10 -13.92
CA ALA A 184 -3.54 16.05 -15.04
C ALA A 184 -2.14 16.44 -15.54
N ASN A 185 -1.14 16.42 -14.66
CA ASN A 185 0.26 16.69 -14.98
C ASN A 185 1.11 15.43 -15.13
N ASN A 186 0.50 14.25 -15.20
CA ASN A 186 1.20 12.96 -15.30
C ASN A 186 2.35 12.79 -14.29
N GLY A 187 2.18 13.30 -13.06
CA GLY A 187 3.19 13.21 -12.01
C GLY A 187 4.44 14.07 -12.20
N GLU A 188 4.40 15.12 -13.04
CA GLU A 188 5.56 16.01 -13.21
C GLU A 188 5.79 16.97 -12.03
N ASN A 189 4.72 17.42 -11.37
CA ASN A 189 4.79 18.35 -10.24
C ASN A 189 4.58 17.63 -8.91
N ILE A 190 5.54 16.77 -8.53
CA ILE A 190 5.49 16.01 -7.28
C ILE A 190 6.75 16.15 -6.43
#